data_AF-A0A7U9N1U0-F1
#
_entry.id   AF-A0A7U9N1U0-F1
#
_cell.length_a   1.000
_cell.length_b   1.000
_cell.length_c   1.000
_cell.angle_alpha   90.00
_cell.angle_beta   90.00
_cell.angle_gamma   90.00
#
_symmetry.space_group_name_H-M   'P 1'
#
loop_
_entity.id
_entity.type
_entity.pdbx_description
1 polymer ?
#
loop_
_entity_poly.entity_id
_entity_poly.type
_entity_poly.pdbx_seq_one_letter_code
_entity_poly.pdbx_strand_id
1 'polypeptide(L)'
;MLFFRGLHEKVLAFGCVIVLTVPVFAYLLNGGLYIRDKVMIPFLPLLCYVLAYYVRSLPQTEGMAVWKRLLPYLVPIFLAYAARQKGDVGKYWKLVALDGIVMLCCFLFFESPLHKKRYPVLLLLPSVLFLSFFGMALHTKDGLVEERAFYEKITDSDIGELIAAAVEEEHGFYRTEQLGSDRENAANLNRIWDTGQYISSVYSSAYNADYQEFRRDAFELEAPFRNILMQSASSNPVYQDFMGVKYIVSQKEVKGCELVSDNGKWKLYENNNALPAAYATDRMIGRETYEKLEFPYNQLALLEYAVEESTGGEDGGSTEREITDRIRAEYGVTPQEVTLPEKISAGKNETVAVSVPGAASEEEGSAEAGHRVLFLKFRVKNRKPSKDLAVWVEGIRNKLTGRNHFYYNDNTTFTYAVLLEEDQKTIEITFGKGEYEISDAVCCVGRLPVHRQGQLCGSEFFLDKAGTKGNVIAGRVDVKNDGYFITTIPYDENFIVLVDGEKAEYEKVNEAFLGCKIKKGEHEVKIVYHAPGARTGQMVSLLGILAVGLLRRRRRRAGLPI
;
A
#
# COMPACT_ATOMS: atom_id res chain seq x y z
N MET A 1 -28.06 23.50 -22.12
CA MET A 1 -28.14 23.19 -23.57
C MET A 1 -29.03 24.16 -24.33
N LEU A 2 -30.31 24.30 -23.95
CA LEU A 2 -31.27 25.22 -24.60
C LEU A 2 -30.95 26.72 -24.39
N PHE A 3 -30.07 27.04 -23.44
CA PHE A 3 -29.76 28.39 -23.00
C PHE A 3 -28.45 28.95 -23.61
N PHE A 4 -27.69 28.12 -24.31
CA PHE A 4 -26.39 28.48 -24.89
C PHE A 4 -26.57 28.96 -26.33
N ARG A 5 -26.04 30.15 -26.65
CA ARG A 5 -26.16 30.77 -27.98
C ARG A 5 -24.90 30.58 -28.80
N GLY A 6 -23.73 30.58 -28.17
CA GLY A 6 -22.44 30.40 -28.82
C GLY A 6 -22.15 28.93 -29.19
N LEU A 7 -21.49 28.71 -30.32
CA LEU A 7 -21.03 27.37 -30.73
C LEU A 7 -20.10 26.76 -29.67
N HIS A 8 -19.19 27.55 -29.12
CA HIS A 8 -18.23 27.13 -28.10
C HIS A 8 -18.91 26.67 -26.80
N GLU A 9 -19.97 27.36 -26.36
CA GLU A 9 -20.76 26.98 -25.19
C GLU A 9 -21.52 25.67 -25.40
N LYS A 10 -22.08 25.49 -26.60
CA LYS A 10 -22.74 24.24 -26.98
C LYS A 10 -21.76 23.09 -26.99
N VAL A 11 -20.60 23.25 -27.63
CA VAL A 11 -19.53 22.24 -27.66
C VAL A 11 -19.10 21.87 -26.24
N LEU A 12 -18.90 22.85 -25.36
CA LEU A 12 -18.54 22.58 -23.97
C LEU A 12 -19.62 21.78 -23.24
N ALA A 13 -20.88 22.20 -23.33
CA ALA A 13 -21.99 21.53 -22.65
C ALA A 13 -22.24 20.11 -23.19
N PHE A 14 -22.21 19.92 -24.51
CA PHE A 14 -22.36 18.60 -25.13
C PHE A 14 -21.15 17.70 -24.82
N GLY A 15 -19.94 18.24 -24.88
CA GLY A 15 -18.71 17.53 -24.54
C GLY A 15 -18.75 17.02 -23.10
N CYS A 16 -19.09 17.87 -22.14
CA CYS A 16 -19.21 17.46 -20.73
C CYS A 16 -20.25 16.35 -20.56
N VAL A 17 -21.45 16.46 -21.17
CA VAL A 17 -22.47 15.40 -21.03
C VAL A 17 -22.01 14.10 -21.67
N ILE A 18 -21.40 14.14 -22.84
CA ILE A 18 -20.90 12.94 -23.52
C ILE A 18 -19.83 12.26 -22.66
N VAL A 19 -18.85 13.02 -22.17
CA VAL A 19 -17.75 12.48 -21.35
C VAL A 19 -18.26 11.90 -20.04
N LEU A 20 -19.23 12.54 -19.39
CA LEU A 20 -19.76 12.11 -18.09
C LEU A 20 -20.75 10.95 -18.17
N THR A 21 -21.39 10.72 -19.31
CA THR A 21 -22.46 9.72 -19.43
C THR A 21 -22.09 8.50 -20.27
N VAL A 22 -21.11 8.60 -21.17
CA VAL A 22 -20.67 7.47 -21.98
C VAL A 22 -19.53 6.73 -21.24
N PRO A 23 -19.73 5.47 -20.82
CA PRO A 23 -18.78 4.76 -19.95
C PRO A 23 -17.37 4.58 -20.54
N VAL A 24 -17.24 4.63 -21.87
CA VAL A 24 -15.94 4.53 -22.55
C VAL A 24 -14.95 5.60 -22.07
N PHE A 25 -15.42 6.81 -21.77
CA PHE A 25 -14.54 7.87 -21.26
C PHE A 25 -14.09 7.58 -19.83
N ALA A 26 -14.99 7.11 -18.98
CA ALA A 26 -14.62 6.69 -17.62
C ALA A 26 -13.63 5.53 -17.64
N TYR A 27 -13.79 4.58 -18.56
CA TYR A 27 -12.85 3.49 -18.76
C TYR A 27 -11.48 3.96 -19.24
N LEU A 28 -11.43 4.76 -20.31
CA LEU A 28 -10.18 5.28 -20.89
C LEU A 28 -9.42 6.18 -19.90
N LEU A 29 -10.14 7.08 -19.22
CA LEU A 29 -9.54 7.98 -18.22
C LEU A 29 -9.10 7.25 -16.95
N ASN A 30 -9.65 6.06 -16.68
CA ASN A 30 -9.16 5.16 -15.64
C ASN A 30 -8.08 4.19 -16.15
N GLY A 31 -7.39 4.55 -17.24
CA GLY A 31 -6.27 3.78 -17.80
C GLY A 31 -6.66 2.44 -18.41
N GLY A 32 -7.94 2.23 -18.75
CA GLY A 32 -8.42 0.96 -19.29
C GLY A 32 -8.55 -0.17 -18.25
N LEU A 33 -8.51 0.15 -16.95
CA LEU A 33 -8.59 -0.87 -15.90
C LEU A 33 -10.05 -1.33 -15.67
N TYR A 34 -10.94 -0.38 -15.37
CA TYR A 34 -12.37 -0.63 -15.13
C TYR A 34 -13.14 0.70 -15.14
N ILE A 35 -14.47 0.66 -15.24
CA ILE A 35 -15.30 1.87 -15.22
C ILE A 35 -15.39 2.39 -13.78
N ARG A 36 -14.94 3.63 -13.54
CA ARG A 36 -15.10 4.29 -12.23
C ARG A 36 -15.25 5.80 -12.34
N ASP A 37 -16.37 6.30 -11.86
CA ASP A 37 -16.76 7.71 -12.05
C ASP A 37 -15.89 8.71 -11.30
N LYS A 38 -15.02 8.27 -10.36
CA LYS A 38 -14.06 9.16 -9.69
C LYS A 38 -13.12 9.86 -10.68
N VAL A 39 -12.87 9.27 -11.84
CA VAL A 39 -12.03 9.87 -12.89
C VAL A 39 -12.68 11.11 -13.52
N MET A 40 -13.95 11.39 -13.19
CA MET A 40 -14.66 12.58 -13.62
C MET A 40 -14.46 13.78 -12.69
N ILE A 41 -13.85 13.62 -11.50
CA ILE A 41 -13.58 14.71 -10.55
C ILE A 41 -12.80 15.89 -11.21
N PRO A 42 -11.79 15.67 -12.06
CA PRO A 42 -11.10 16.76 -12.76
C PRO A 42 -11.99 17.60 -13.68
N PHE A 43 -13.20 17.14 -14.03
CA PHE A 43 -14.16 17.89 -14.84
C PHE A 43 -15.05 18.83 -14.01
N LEU A 44 -14.98 18.78 -12.68
CA LEU A 44 -15.75 19.66 -11.80
C LEU A 44 -15.60 21.15 -12.13
N PRO A 45 -14.40 21.70 -12.41
CA PRO A 45 -14.27 23.11 -12.80
C PRO A 45 -15.05 23.44 -14.09
N LEU A 46 -15.08 22.52 -15.06
CA LEU A 46 -15.84 22.72 -16.30
C LEU A 46 -17.35 22.68 -16.02
N LEU A 47 -17.81 21.80 -15.14
CA LEU A 47 -19.21 21.74 -14.71
C LEU A 47 -19.62 23.00 -13.96
N CYS A 48 -18.78 23.49 -13.04
CA CYS A 48 -18.98 24.76 -12.36
C CYS A 48 -19.05 25.93 -13.35
N TYR A 49 -18.20 25.93 -14.40
CA TYR A 49 -18.24 26.95 -15.45
C TYR A 49 -19.54 26.90 -16.27
N VAL A 50 -19.98 25.71 -16.67
CA VAL A 50 -21.27 25.50 -17.37
C VAL A 50 -22.44 25.97 -16.51
N LEU A 51 -22.42 25.68 -15.21
CA LEU A 51 -23.42 26.13 -14.24
C LEU A 51 -23.41 27.65 -14.08
N ALA A 52 -22.23 28.27 -13.95
CA ALA A 52 -22.09 29.72 -13.85
C ALA A 52 -22.64 30.42 -15.10
N TYR A 53 -22.38 29.87 -16.29
CA TYR A 53 -22.95 30.39 -17.53
C TYR A 53 -24.48 30.24 -17.54
N TYR A 54 -25.01 29.09 -17.14
CA TYR A 54 -26.46 28.89 -17.02
C TYR A 54 -27.09 29.95 -16.10
N VAL A 55 -26.57 30.11 -14.89
CA VAL A 55 -27.05 31.10 -13.90
C VAL A 55 -26.99 32.53 -14.46
N ARG A 56 -25.89 32.89 -15.14
CA ARG A 56 -25.76 34.21 -15.79
C ARG A 56 -26.75 34.41 -16.94
N SER A 57 -27.10 33.36 -17.66
CA SER A 57 -28.02 33.42 -18.81
C SER A 57 -29.50 33.50 -18.40
N LEU A 58 -29.86 33.11 -17.17
CA LEU A 58 -31.25 33.03 -16.71
C LEU A 58 -32.08 34.33 -16.93
N PRO A 59 -31.58 35.53 -16.60
CA PRO A 59 -32.33 36.77 -16.85
C PRO A 59 -32.57 37.05 -18.34
N GLN A 60 -31.69 36.55 -19.21
CA GLN A 60 -31.76 36.76 -20.66
C GLN A 60 -32.76 35.81 -21.35
N THR A 61 -33.42 34.95 -20.56
CA THR A 61 -34.25 33.84 -21.05
C THR A 61 -35.75 34.05 -20.82
N GLU A 62 -36.15 35.24 -20.35
CA GLU A 62 -37.53 35.60 -20.07
C GLU A 62 -38.46 35.45 -21.29
N GLY A 63 -37.96 35.63 -22.51
CA GLY A 63 -38.71 35.41 -23.75
C GLY A 63 -38.86 33.95 -24.18
N MET A 64 -38.30 32.98 -23.44
CA MET A 64 -38.47 31.55 -23.75
C MET A 64 -39.73 30.97 -23.11
N ALA A 65 -40.33 29.98 -23.79
CA ALA A 65 -41.44 29.21 -23.25
C ALA A 65 -41.11 28.62 -21.87
N VAL A 66 -42.02 28.79 -20.91
CA VAL A 66 -41.84 28.43 -19.49
C VAL A 66 -41.39 26.99 -19.30
N TRP A 67 -41.95 26.04 -20.06
CA TRP A 67 -41.59 24.61 -19.97
C TRP A 67 -40.10 24.35 -20.27
N LYS A 68 -39.46 25.13 -21.16
CA LYS A 68 -38.01 25.01 -21.45
C LYS A 68 -37.16 25.45 -20.26
N ARG A 69 -37.67 26.40 -19.46
CA ARG A 69 -37.02 26.96 -18.27
C ARG A 69 -37.18 26.05 -17.05
N LEU A 70 -38.23 25.25 -17.00
CA LEU A 70 -38.46 24.22 -15.98
C LEU A 70 -37.64 22.94 -16.20
N LEU A 71 -37.24 22.66 -17.45
CA LEU A 71 -36.53 21.43 -17.84
C LEU A 71 -35.29 21.11 -16.97
N PRO A 72 -34.40 22.07 -16.63
CA PRO A 72 -33.22 21.81 -15.81
C PRO A 72 -33.54 21.29 -14.40
N TYR A 73 -34.76 21.54 -13.90
CA TYR A 73 -35.22 21.12 -12.59
C TYR A 73 -36.04 19.83 -12.66
N LEU A 74 -36.85 19.66 -13.71
CA LEU A 74 -37.68 18.47 -13.90
C LEU A 74 -36.87 17.23 -14.34
N VAL A 75 -35.84 17.42 -15.16
CA VAL A 75 -35.03 16.29 -15.68
C VAL A 75 -34.28 15.56 -14.55
N PRO A 76 -33.58 16.22 -13.62
CA PRO A 76 -32.94 15.53 -12.48
C PRO A 76 -33.94 14.76 -11.61
N ILE A 77 -35.12 15.33 -11.32
CA ILE A 77 -36.17 14.65 -10.55
C ILE A 77 -36.64 13.39 -11.27
N PHE A 78 -36.90 13.49 -12.58
CA PHE A 78 -37.29 12.36 -13.40
C PHE A 78 -36.20 11.28 -13.44
N LEU A 79 -34.95 11.67 -13.64
CA LEU A 79 -33.81 10.74 -13.66
C LEU A 79 -33.63 10.04 -12.31
N ALA A 80 -33.75 10.76 -11.19
CA ALA A 80 -33.71 10.17 -9.85
C ALA A 80 -34.83 9.14 -9.65
N TYR A 81 -36.05 9.44 -10.11
CA TYR A 81 -37.17 8.49 -10.06
C TYR A 81 -36.98 7.29 -10.99
N ALA A 82 -36.50 7.50 -12.21
CA ALA A 82 -36.22 6.43 -13.18
C ALA A 82 -35.09 5.51 -12.70
N ALA A 83 -34.10 6.06 -11.99
CA ALA A 83 -32.98 5.33 -11.42
C ALA A 83 -33.24 4.74 -10.02
N ARG A 84 -34.47 4.87 -9.47
CA ARG A 84 -34.78 4.50 -8.08
C ARG A 84 -34.50 3.04 -7.69
N GLN A 85 -34.41 2.13 -8.66
CA GLN A 85 -34.10 0.71 -8.43
C GLN A 85 -32.67 0.32 -8.84
N LYS A 86 -31.82 1.28 -9.23
CA LYS A 86 -30.49 1.04 -9.78
C LYS A 86 -29.39 1.54 -8.85
N GLY A 87 -28.44 0.66 -8.53
CA GLY A 87 -27.18 0.99 -7.85
C GLY A 87 -27.33 1.80 -6.57
N ASP A 88 -26.29 2.58 -6.24
CA ASP A 88 -26.28 3.45 -5.05
C ASP A 88 -27.28 4.60 -5.14
N VAL A 89 -27.65 5.03 -6.36
CA VAL A 89 -28.70 6.03 -6.57
C VAL A 89 -30.02 5.53 -5.97
N GLY A 90 -30.34 4.24 -6.09
CA GLY A 90 -31.50 3.63 -5.45
C GLY A 90 -31.48 3.70 -3.91
N LYS A 91 -30.31 3.80 -3.27
CA LYS A 91 -30.21 3.99 -1.81
C LYS A 91 -30.61 5.41 -1.39
N TYR A 92 -30.31 6.41 -2.22
CA TYR A 92 -30.46 7.84 -1.88
C TYR A 92 -31.45 8.62 -2.77
N TRP A 93 -32.20 7.95 -3.65
CA TRP A 93 -33.01 8.61 -4.67
C TRP A 93 -34.04 9.59 -4.10
N LYS A 94 -34.61 9.32 -2.91
CA LYS A 94 -35.55 10.22 -2.23
C LYS A 94 -34.89 11.56 -1.87
N LEU A 95 -33.64 11.53 -1.43
CA LEU A 95 -32.87 12.74 -1.09
C LEU A 95 -32.52 13.52 -2.36
N VAL A 96 -32.08 12.82 -3.42
CA VAL A 96 -31.80 13.45 -4.72
C VAL A 96 -33.06 14.07 -5.34
N ALA A 97 -34.21 13.38 -5.24
CA ALA A 97 -35.49 13.90 -5.70
C ALA A 97 -35.95 15.11 -4.87
N LEU A 98 -35.76 15.07 -3.54
CA LEU A 98 -36.06 16.20 -2.66
C LEU A 98 -35.22 17.43 -3.02
N ASP A 99 -33.91 17.28 -3.26
CA ASP A 99 -33.03 18.36 -3.74
C ASP A 99 -33.59 18.97 -5.03
N GLY A 100 -33.92 18.13 -6.02
CA GLY A 100 -34.54 18.59 -7.27
C GLY A 100 -35.86 19.35 -7.05
N ILE A 101 -36.73 18.88 -6.14
CA ILE A 101 -38.00 19.54 -5.80
C ILE A 101 -37.75 20.89 -5.12
N VAL A 102 -36.82 20.96 -4.16
CA VAL A 102 -36.43 22.22 -3.50
C VAL A 102 -35.89 23.21 -4.53
N MET A 103 -35.01 22.76 -5.42
CA MET A 103 -34.47 23.58 -6.51
C MET A 103 -35.56 24.08 -7.46
N LEU A 104 -36.55 23.24 -7.79
CA LEU A 104 -37.72 23.63 -8.57
C LEU A 104 -38.54 24.70 -7.84
N CYS A 105 -38.83 24.52 -6.54
CA CYS A 105 -39.55 25.50 -5.73
C CYS A 105 -38.81 26.84 -5.66
N CYS A 106 -37.49 26.82 -5.45
CA CYS A 106 -36.66 28.02 -5.45
C CYS A 106 -36.66 28.71 -6.82
N PHE A 107 -36.66 27.95 -7.92
CA PHE A 107 -36.80 28.50 -9.26
C PHE A 107 -38.17 29.13 -9.51
N LEU A 108 -39.27 28.46 -9.11
CA LEU A 108 -40.62 29.01 -9.21
C LEU A 108 -40.78 30.29 -8.38
N PHE A 109 -40.17 30.32 -7.19
CA PHE A 109 -40.11 31.51 -6.36
C PHE A 109 -39.30 32.64 -7.01
N PHE A 110 -38.16 32.32 -7.63
CA PHE A 110 -37.36 33.29 -8.40
C PHE A 110 -38.12 33.88 -9.60
N GLU A 111 -38.97 33.08 -10.26
CA GLU A 111 -39.83 33.53 -11.36
C GLU A 111 -41.10 34.26 -10.92
N SER A 112 -41.41 34.23 -9.62
CA SER A 112 -42.62 34.85 -9.07
C SER A 112 -42.64 36.37 -9.32
N PRO A 113 -43.82 36.95 -9.67
CA PRO A 113 -43.97 38.39 -9.83
C PRO A 113 -43.72 39.21 -8.55
N LEU A 114 -43.61 38.53 -7.39
CA LEU A 114 -43.32 39.14 -6.09
C LEU A 114 -41.90 39.74 -6.00
N HIS A 115 -40.96 39.34 -6.86
CA HIS A 115 -39.58 39.83 -6.84
C HIS A 115 -39.26 40.79 -7.99
N LYS A 116 -39.16 42.10 -7.68
CA LYS A 116 -38.78 43.15 -8.65
C LYS A 116 -37.29 43.14 -9.05
N LYS A 117 -36.40 42.57 -8.22
CA LYS A 117 -34.96 42.38 -8.52
C LYS A 117 -34.62 40.90 -8.45
N ARG A 118 -34.15 40.34 -9.56
CA ARG A 118 -33.82 38.92 -9.70
C ARG A 118 -32.31 38.71 -9.62
N TYR A 119 -31.85 38.07 -8.55
CA TYR A 119 -30.45 37.67 -8.37
C TYR A 119 -30.32 36.16 -8.62
N PRO A 120 -29.99 35.72 -9.85
CA PRO A 120 -30.01 34.30 -10.20
C PRO A 120 -28.99 33.47 -9.39
N VAL A 121 -27.96 34.11 -8.83
CA VAL A 121 -26.99 33.45 -7.94
C VAL A 121 -27.62 32.89 -6.67
N LEU A 122 -28.75 33.45 -6.20
CA LEU A 122 -29.45 32.94 -5.01
C LEU A 122 -30.04 31.55 -5.23
N LEU A 123 -30.23 31.13 -6.49
CA LEU A 123 -30.65 29.76 -6.82
C LEU A 123 -29.59 28.71 -6.48
N LEU A 124 -28.34 29.11 -6.23
CA LEU A 124 -27.28 28.19 -5.81
C LEU A 124 -27.28 27.92 -4.30
N LEU A 125 -27.89 28.81 -3.50
CA LEU A 125 -27.87 28.72 -2.05
C LEU A 125 -28.49 27.43 -1.50
N PRO A 126 -29.64 26.94 -2.00
CA PRO A 126 -30.20 25.65 -1.58
C PRO A 126 -29.24 24.49 -1.87
N SER A 127 -28.59 24.46 -3.05
CA SER A 127 -27.62 23.43 -3.39
C SER A 127 -26.38 23.46 -2.49
N VAL A 128 -25.87 24.65 -2.13
CA VAL A 128 -24.73 24.77 -1.21
C VAL A 128 -25.12 24.30 0.18
N LEU A 129 -26.29 24.72 0.70
CA LEU A 129 -26.78 24.28 2.00
C LEU A 129 -27.04 22.78 2.03
N PHE A 130 -27.63 22.24 0.96
CA PHE A 130 -27.87 20.81 0.81
C PHE A 130 -26.56 20.04 0.76
N LEU A 131 -25.56 20.47 -0.03
CA LEU A 131 -24.23 19.85 -0.08
C LEU A 131 -23.53 19.88 1.29
N SER A 132 -23.57 21.00 2.00
CA SER A 132 -22.98 21.12 3.35
C SER A 132 -23.68 20.20 4.35
N PHE A 133 -25.02 20.20 4.37
CA PHE A 133 -25.79 19.34 5.26
C PHE A 133 -25.62 17.86 4.92
N PHE A 134 -25.77 17.51 3.64
CA PHE A 134 -25.65 16.14 3.13
C PHE A 134 -24.24 15.61 3.32
N GLY A 135 -23.22 16.42 3.04
CA GLY A 135 -21.82 16.08 3.29
C GLY A 135 -21.58 15.77 4.76
N MET A 136 -21.96 16.67 5.68
CA MET A 136 -21.80 16.43 7.11
C MET A 136 -22.61 15.22 7.60
N ALA A 137 -23.89 15.13 7.23
CA ALA A 137 -24.78 14.09 7.72
C ALA A 137 -24.41 12.69 7.20
N LEU A 138 -24.08 12.55 5.91
CA LEU A 138 -23.68 11.26 5.34
C LEU A 138 -22.28 10.85 5.73
N HIS A 139 -21.29 11.75 5.65
CA HIS A 139 -19.93 11.36 6.01
C HIS A 139 -19.85 10.94 7.48
N THR A 140 -20.62 11.59 8.37
CA THR A 140 -20.73 11.16 9.77
C THR A 140 -21.47 9.82 9.90
N LYS A 141 -22.62 9.66 9.24
CA LYS A 141 -23.44 8.44 9.34
C LYS A 141 -22.75 7.20 8.76
N ASP A 142 -22.08 7.34 7.63
CA ASP A 142 -21.40 6.26 6.92
C ASP A 142 -19.97 6.03 7.47
N GLY A 143 -19.57 6.73 8.55
CA GLY A 143 -18.25 6.55 9.20
C GLY A 143 -17.07 6.95 8.32
N LEU A 144 -17.31 7.86 7.36
CA LEU A 144 -16.30 8.36 6.42
C LEU A 144 -15.53 9.57 6.96
N VAL A 145 -15.98 10.15 8.07
CA VAL A 145 -15.20 11.12 8.85
C VAL A 145 -14.29 10.33 9.77
N GLU A 146 -12.98 10.45 9.57
CA GLU A 146 -12.02 9.87 10.49
C GLU A 146 -12.21 10.47 11.88
N GLU A 147 -12.15 9.59 12.89
CA GLU A 147 -12.24 10.01 14.28
C GLU A 147 -11.07 10.94 14.59
N ARG A 148 -11.38 12.14 15.10
CA ARG A 148 -10.35 13.15 15.42
C ARG A 148 -9.23 12.58 16.28
N ALA A 149 -9.58 11.79 17.30
CA ALA A 149 -8.61 11.14 18.18
C ALA A 149 -7.70 10.15 17.45
N PHE A 150 -8.23 9.42 16.44
CA PHE A 150 -7.44 8.53 15.61
C PHE A 150 -6.48 9.32 14.71
N TYR A 151 -6.94 10.40 14.08
CA TYR A 151 -6.09 11.27 13.26
C TYR A 151 -4.96 11.89 14.09
N GLU A 152 -5.28 12.51 15.22
CA GLU A 152 -4.29 13.11 16.15
C GLU A 152 -3.28 12.07 16.65
N LYS A 153 -3.72 10.82 16.83
CA LYS A 153 -2.84 9.71 17.23
C LYS A 153 -1.84 9.33 16.13
N ILE A 154 -2.28 9.18 14.89
CA ILE A 154 -1.40 8.72 13.79
C ILE A 154 -0.52 9.85 13.23
N THR A 155 -0.88 11.12 13.48
CA THR A 155 -0.10 12.30 13.07
C THR A 155 0.62 12.96 14.24
N ASP A 156 0.93 12.19 15.27
CA ASP A 156 1.62 12.66 16.46
C ASP A 156 3.09 12.99 16.17
N SER A 157 3.52 14.21 16.49
CA SER A 157 4.88 14.68 16.18
C SER A 157 5.97 13.88 16.88
N ASP A 158 5.66 13.33 18.05
CA ASP A 158 6.55 12.49 18.85
C ASP A 158 7.08 11.28 18.05
N ILE A 159 6.29 10.76 17.11
CA ILE A 159 6.71 9.67 16.22
C ILE A 159 7.87 10.14 15.32
N GLY A 160 7.73 11.34 14.75
CA GLY A 160 8.74 11.92 13.88
C GLY A 160 10.03 12.27 14.60
N GLU A 161 9.94 12.72 15.86
CA GLU A 161 11.11 12.98 16.70
C GLU A 161 11.91 11.71 16.99
N LEU A 162 11.24 10.60 17.36
CA LEU A 162 11.89 9.31 17.58
C LEU A 162 12.54 8.76 16.30
N ILE A 163 11.86 8.88 15.15
CA ILE A 163 12.38 8.41 13.86
C ILE A 163 13.56 9.27 13.41
N ALA A 164 13.48 10.59 13.56
CA ALA A 164 14.57 11.49 13.20
C ALA A 164 15.84 11.19 14.02
N ALA A 165 15.70 10.94 15.32
CA ALA A 165 16.82 10.54 16.17
C ALA A 165 17.48 9.23 15.69
N ALA A 166 16.68 8.20 15.41
CA ALA A 166 17.19 6.93 14.90
C ALA A 166 17.90 7.09 13.53
N VAL A 167 17.32 7.87 12.62
CA VAL A 167 17.88 8.12 11.28
C VAL A 167 19.15 8.98 11.35
N GLU A 168 19.27 9.89 12.30
CA GLU A 168 20.44 10.74 12.47
C GLU A 168 21.68 9.93 12.89
N GLU A 169 21.51 9.03 13.87
CA GLU A 169 22.58 8.17 14.40
C GLU A 169 22.97 7.02 13.47
N GLU A 170 22.07 6.56 12.60
CA GLU A 170 22.32 5.43 11.70
C GLU A 170 23.27 5.79 10.54
N HIS A 171 24.30 4.98 10.29
CA HIS A 171 25.28 5.18 9.22
C HIS A 171 25.21 4.09 8.12
N GLY A 172 24.72 2.90 8.46
CA GLY A 172 24.42 1.83 7.52
C GLY A 172 23.14 2.10 6.74
N PHE A 173 22.84 1.22 5.79
CA PHE A 173 21.57 1.27 5.07
C PHE A 173 20.52 0.39 5.75
N TYR A 174 19.74 0.97 6.67
CA TYR A 174 18.66 0.27 7.38
C TYR A 174 17.31 0.97 7.22
N ARG A 175 16.25 0.26 7.59
CA ARG A 175 14.86 0.73 7.56
C ARG A 175 14.34 0.99 8.97
N THR A 176 13.45 1.98 9.05
CA THR A 176 12.75 2.37 10.27
C THR A 176 11.25 2.30 10.02
N GLU A 177 10.58 1.35 10.66
CA GLU A 177 9.14 1.10 10.48
C GLU A 177 8.31 1.66 11.64
N GLN A 178 7.03 1.87 11.37
CA GLN A 178 6.03 2.17 12.40
C GLN A 178 5.02 1.02 12.46
N LEU A 179 4.92 0.37 13.63
CA LEU A 179 4.01 -0.76 13.83
C LEU A 179 2.89 -0.44 14.83
N GLY A 180 1.67 -0.84 14.49
CA GLY A 180 0.49 -0.75 15.33
C GLY A 180 -0.59 -1.76 14.92
N SER A 181 -1.84 -1.40 15.17
CA SER A 181 -3.01 -2.15 14.72
C SER A 181 -3.16 -2.16 13.19
N ASP A 182 -3.98 -3.07 12.66
CA ASP A 182 -4.33 -3.12 11.24
C ASP A 182 -4.79 -1.77 10.66
N ARG A 183 -5.51 -0.96 11.47
CA ARG A 183 -6.01 0.36 11.04
C ARG A 183 -4.88 1.39 10.99
N GLU A 184 -3.97 1.35 11.97
CA GLU A 184 -2.80 2.24 12.02
C GLU A 184 -1.82 1.91 10.90
N ASN A 185 -1.50 0.63 10.70
CA ASN A 185 -0.62 0.17 9.63
C ASN A 185 -1.18 0.54 8.25
N ALA A 186 -2.50 0.44 8.05
CA ALA A 186 -3.14 0.90 6.81
C ALA A 186 -2.99 2.40 6.59
N ALA A 187 -3.10 3.20 7.65
CA ALA A 187 -2.99 4.66 7.57
C ALA A 187 -1.54 5.15 7.39
N ASN A 188 -0.56 4.31 7.77
CA ASN A 188 0.87 4.59 7.67
C ASN A 188 1.51 4.10 6.38
N LEU A 189 0.78 3.43 5.48
CA LEU A 189 1.30 3.07 4.16
C LEU A 189 1.81 4.30 3.42
N ASN A 190 3.06 4.24 2.91
CA ASN A 190 3.80 5.35 2.28
C ASN A 190 4.08 6.56 3.19
N ARG A 191 3.82 6.49 4.50
CA ARG A 191 4.13 7.60 5.40
C ARG A 191 5.56 7.48 5.87
N ILE A 192 6.33 8.53 5.59
CA ILE A 192 7.63 8.78 6.19
C ILE A 192 7.58 10.08 6.99
N TRP A 193 8.38 10.16 8.04
CA TRP A 193 8.52 11.31 8.93
C TRP A 193 9.81 12.08 8.69
N ASP A 194 10.85 11.39 8.23
CA ASP A 194 12.13 11.94 7.84
C ASP A 194 12.50 11.51 6.41
N THR A 195 13.21 12.36 5.66
CA THR A 195 13.64 12.03 4.29
C THR A 195 14.69 10.91 4.21
N GLY A 196 15.41 10.64 5.31
CA GLY A 196 16.30 9.50 5.46
C GLY A 196 15.61 8.24 6.02
N GLN A 197 14.30 8.31 6.32
CA GLN A 197 13.53 7.13 6.72
C GLN A 197 13.23 6.25 5.51
N TYR A 198 13.79 5.04 5.51
CA TYR A 198 13.43 4.00 4.56
C TYR A 198 12.44 3.01 5.18
N ILE A 199 11.46 2.58 4.38
CA ILE A 199 10.41 1.63 4.77
C ILE A 199 10.31 0.50 3.75
N SER A 200 9.81 -0.65 4.20
CA SER A 200 9.47 -1.82 3.39
C SER A 200 8.01 -1.80 2.94
N SER A 201 7.18 -1.00 3.63
CA SER A 201 5.75 -0.88 3.35
C SER A 201 5.46 0.09 2.19
N VAL A 202 4.50 -0.26 1.34
CA VAL A 202 4.12 0.55 0.18
C VAL A 202 2.66 0.33 -0.21
N TYR A 203 2.01 1.40 -0.65
CA TYR A 203 0.77 1.37 -1.39
C TYR A 203 0.93 2.06 -2.75
N SER A 204 0.99 1.30 -3.84
CA SER A 204 1.19 1.87 -5.17
C SER A 204 0.34 1.18 -6.23
N SER A 205 -0.27 1.97 -7.11
CA SER A 205 -0.90 1.45 -8.34
C SER A 205 0.12 1.15 -9.44
N ALA A 206 1.33 1.72 -9.33
CA ALA A 206 2.50 1.41 -10.16
C ALA A 206 3.46 0.55 -9.33
N TYR A 207 2.93 -0.53 -8.74
CA TYR A 207 3.69 -1.45 -7.91
C TYR A 207 4.69 -2.24 -8.74
N ASN A 208 5.75 -2.71 -8.08
CA ASN A 208 6.70 -3.64 -8.66
C ASN A 208 6.13 -5.07 -8.53
N ALA A 209 5.97 -5.76 -9.67
CA ALA A 209 5.36 -7.09 -9.70
C ALA A 209 6.24 -8.13 -9.00
N ASP A 210 7.55 -8.09 -9.22
CA ASP A 210 8.51 -9.01 -8.58
C ASP A 210 8.45 -8.88 -7.06
N TYR A 211 8.41 -7.66 -6.52
CA TYR A 211 8.29 -7.46 -5.07
C TYR A 211 6.95 -7.97 -4.51
N GLN A 212 5.87 -7.84 -5.26
CA GLN A 212 4.58 -8.41 -4.85
C GLN A 212 4.60 -9.94 -4.86
N GLU A 213 5.16 -10.55 -5.91
CA GLU A 213 5.32 -11.99 -6.04
C GLU A 213 6.25 -12.55 -4.96
N PHE A 214 7.37 -11.86 -4.69
CA PHE A 214 8.26 -12.20 -3.59
C PHE A 214 7.52 -12.26 -2.25
N ARG A 215 6.76 -11.21 -1.92
CA ARG A 215 6.00 -11.19 -0.66
C ARG A 215 4.93 -12.27 -0.58
N ARG A 216 4.31 -12.65 -1.70
CA ARG A 216 3.19 -13.60 -1.74
C ARG A 216 3.64 -15.05 -1.81
N ASP A 217 4.58 -15.35 -2.71
CA ASP A 217 4.89 -16.71 -3.16
C ASP A 217 6.29 -17.15 -2.73
N ALA A 218 7.30 -16.29 -2.88
CA ALA A 218 8.67 -16.67 -2.53
C ALA A 218 8.91 -16.65 -1.01
N PHE A 219 8.51 -15.56 -0.36
CA PHE A 219 8.63 -15.37 1.09
C PHE A 219 7.39 -15.87 1.84
N GLU A 220 6.20 -15.89 1.22
CA GLU A 220 4.93 -16.28 1.85
C GLU A 220 4.57 -15.44 3.10
N LEU A 221 4.44 -14.13 2.96
CA LEU A 221 4.11 -13.20 4.05
C LEU A 221 2.61 -13.13 4.36
N GLU A 222 2.24 -12.67 5.55
CA GLU A 222 0.84 -12.34 5.84
C GLU A 222 0.29 -11.24 4.90
N ALA A 223 -0.96 -11.39 4.48
CA ALA A 223 -1.68 -10.40 3.68
C ALA A 223 -2.91 -9.87 4.46
N PRO A 224 -2.75 -8.79 5.24
CA PRO A 224 -3.82 -8.31 6.12
C PRO A 224 -4.93 -7.58 5.38
N PHE A 225 -4.69 -7.03 4.18
CA PHE A 225 -5.66 -6.16 3.50
C PHE A 225 -6.37 -6.83 2.34
N ARG A 226 -7.51 -6.24 1.95
CA ARG A 226 -8.20 -6.65 0.74
C ARG A 226 -7.36 -6.38 -0.50
N ASN A 227 -6.72 -5.21 -0.51
CA ASN A 227 -6.03 -4.72 -1.68
C ASN A 227 -4.61 -5.27 -1.71
N ILE A 228 -4.30 -6.08 -2.74
CA ILE A 228 -2.96 -6.63 -2.99
C ILE A 228 -1.88 -5.55 -3.13
N LEU A 229 -2.30 -4.35 -3.52
CA LEU A 229 -1.42 -3.19 -3.67
C LEU A 229 -1.01 -2.58 -2.34
N MET A 230 -1.69 -2.94 -1.23
CA MET A 230 -1.37 -2.47 0.12
C MET A 230 -0.43 -3.46 0.79
N GLN A 231 0.86 -3.26 0.61
CA GLN A 231 1.92 -4.06 1.22
C GLN A 231 2.36 -3.38 2.52
N SER A 232 1.82 -3.81 3.66
CA SER A 232 2.13 -3.17 4.95
C SER A 232 3.46 -3.57 5.55
N ALA A 233 3.87 -2.79 6.56
CA ALA A 233 4.90 -3.21 7.49
C ALA A 233 4.50 -4.58 8.09
N SER A 234 5.48 -5.48 8.15
CA SER A 234 5.29 -6.86 8.59
C SER A 234 5.68 -7.00 10.05
N SER A 235 5.00 -7.90 10.77
CA SER A 235 5.41 -8.34 12.11
C SER A 235 6.20 -9.66 12.08
N ASN A 236 6.40 -10.26 10.90
CA ASN A 236 7.23 -11.45 10.73
C ASN A 236 8.70 -11.11 11.06
N PRO A 237 9.30 -11.71 12.10
CA PRO A 237 10.65 -11.37 12.54
C PRO A 237 11.72 -11.73 11.49
N VAL A 238 11.54 -12.84 10.76
CA VAL A 238 12.45 -13.25 9.67
C VAL A 238 12.43 -12.23 8.53
N TYR A 239 11.24 -11.70 8.22
CA TYR A 239 11.10 -10.65 7.21
C TYR A 239 11.72 -9.33 7.64
N GLN A 240 11.53 -8.94 8.90
CA GLN A 240 12.13 -7.73 9.46
C GLN A 240 13.65 -7.81 9.41
N ASP A 241 14.21 -8.96 9.78
CA ASP A 241 15.64 -9.24 9.69
C ASP A 241 16.15 -9.12 8.25
N PHE A 242 15.52 -9.84 7.32
CA PHE A 242 15.92 -9.86 5.91
C PHE A 242 15.80 -8.48 5.24
N MET A 243 14.71 -7.76 5.50
CA MET A 243 14.46 -6.43 4.95
C MET A 243 15.16 -5.32 5.71
N GLY A 244 16.08 -5.62 6.63
CA GLY A 244 16.84 -4.63 7.38
C GLY A 244 15.99 -3.63 8.14
N VAL A 245 14.87 -4.08 8.69
CA VAL A 245 14.05 -3.30 9.62
C VAL A 245 14.75 -3.32 10.97
N LYS A 246 15.62 -2.34 11.18
CA LYS A 246 16.42 -2.20 12.38
C LYS A 246 15.69 -1.41 13.45
N TYR A 247 14.97 -0.35 13.09
CA TYR A 247 14.26 0.48 14.06
C TYR A 247 12.75 0.35 13.89
N ILE A 248 12.04 0.23 15.02
CA ILE A 248 10.59 0.11 15.03
C ILE A 248 10.01 1.07 16.06
N VAL A 249 9.12 1.96 15.61
CA VAL A 249 8.32 2.80 16.51
C VAL A 249 6.95 2.17 16.74
N SER A 250 6.60 1.93 18.00
CA SER A 250 5.30 1.38 18.37
C SER A 250 4.82 1.88 19.74
N GLN A 251 3.50 1.85 19.96
CA GLN A 251 2.94 2.00 21.31
C GLN A 251 2.89 0.67 22.06
N LYS A 252 2.93 -0.44 21.33
CA LYS A 252 2.94 -1.78 21.91
C LYS A 252 4.38 -2.23 22.11
N GLU A 253 4.54 -3.23 22.97
CA GLU A 253 5.79 -3.97 23.05
C GLU A 253 6.07 -4.68 21.73
N VAL A 254 7.30 -4.55 21.25
CA VAL A 254 7.80 -5.25 20.08
C VAL A 254 8.75 -6.33 20.59
N LYS A 255 8.27 -7.56 20.62
CA LYS A 255 9.04 -8.72 21.09
C LYS A 255 10.31 -8.87 20.26
N GLY A 256 11.38 -9.40 20.88
CA GLY A 256 12.65 -9.68 20.20
C GLY A 256 13.47 -8.45 19.81
N CYS A 257 13.07 -7.25 20.25
CA CYS A 257 13.80 -6.01 20.02
C CYS A 257 14.17 -5.35 21.36
N GLU A 258 15.28 -4.62 21.40
CA GLU A 258 15.71 -3.86 22.56
C GLU A 258 15.01 -2.50 22.60
N LEU A 259 14.59 -2.05 23.78
CA LEU A 259 13.99 -0.72 23.94
C LEU A 259 15.10 0.34 23.98
N VAL A 260 15.11 1.25 22.99
CA VAL A 260 16.08 2.33 22.88
C VAL A 260 15.59 3.59 23.58
N SER A 261 14.33 3.96 23.35
CA SER A 261 13.75 5.20 23.87
C SER A 261 12.26 5.04 24.15
N ASP A 262 11.78 5.70 25.20
CA ASP A 262 10.37 5.72 25.62
C ASP A 262 10.01 7.13 26.10
N ASN A 263 9.07 7.78 25.41
CA ASN A 263 8.56 9.10 25.80
C ASN A 263 7.23 9.02 26.57
N GLY A 264 6.85 7.83 27.02
CA GLY A 264 5.60 7.52 27.74
C GLY A 264 4.40 7.24 26.83
N LYS A 265 4.48 7.57 25.54
CA LYS A 265 3.38 7.36 24.56
C LYS A 265 3.81 6.48 23.39
N TRP A 266 5.02 6.69 22.90
CA TRP A 266 5.65 5.95 21.83
C TRP A 266 7.01 5.45 22.30
N LYS A 267 7.34 4.25 21.84
CA LYS A 267 8.59 3.56 22.14
C LYS A 267 9.32 3.31 20.84
N LEU A 268 10.63 3.55 20.85
CA LEU A 268 11.56 3.19 19.80
C LEU A 268 12.28 1.91 20.21
N TYR A 269 12.20 0.90 19.37
CA TYR A 269 12.89 -0.37 19.54
C TYR A 269 13.95 -0.56 18.47
N GLU A 270 15.02 -1.28 18.81
CA GLU A 270 16.09 -1.68 17.92
C GLU A 270 16.15 -3.21 17.79
N ASN A 271 16.16 -3.68 16.56
CA ASN A 271 16.36 -5.07 16.17
C ASN A 271 17.83 -5.29 15.83
N ASN A 272 18.57 -5.88 16.75
CA ASN A 272 19.99 -6.18 16.60
C ASN A 272 20.28 -7.33 15.62
N ASN A 273 19.26 -7.98 15.05
CA ASN A 273 19.38 -9.06 14.07
C ASN A 273 19.12 -8.62 12.62
N ALA A 274 18.77 -7.35 12.40
CA ALA A 274 18.52 -6.80 11.08
C ALA A 274 19.76 -6.92 10.18
N LEU A 275 19.60 -7.54 9.01
CA LEU A 275 20.60 -7.47 7.94
C LEU A 275 20.59 -6.05 7.35
N PRO A 276 21.73 -5.51 6.90
CA PRO A 276 21.71 -4.28 6.11
C PRO A 276 20.80 -4.41 4.89
N ALA A 277 20.09 -3.35 4.52
CA ALA A 277 19.29 -3.31 3.30
C ALA A 277 20.15 -3.42 2.03
N ALA A 278 21.46 -3.19 2.14
CA ALA A 278 22.46 -3.52 1.13
C ALA A 278 23.77 -4.00 1.78
N TYR A 279 24.41 -5.02 1.20
CA TYR A 279 25.64 -5.63 1.71
C TYR A 279 26.36 -6.39 0.59
N ALA A 280 27.62 -6.75 0.81
CA ALA A 280 28.35 -7.66 -0.06
C ALA A 280 28.52 -9.05 0.57
N THR A 281 28.39 -10.09 -0.25
CA THR A 281 28.49 -11.50 0.16
C THR A 281 29.00 -12.39 -0.97
N ASP A 282 29.68 -13.47 -0.59
CA ASP A 282 30.06 -14.60 -1.44
C ASP A 282 29.22 -15.86 -1.15
N ARG A 283 28.27 -15.78 -0.21
CA ARG A 283 27.39 -16.90 0.18
C ARG A 283 26.13 -16.92 -0.68
N MET A 284 26.23 -17.62 -1.81
CA MET A 284 25.16 -17.74 -2.80
C MET A 284 24.58 -19.14 -2.85
N ILE A 285 23.29 -19.25 -3.22
CA ILE A 285 22.64 -20.48 -3.68
C ILE A 285 21.93 -20.18 -5.01
N GLY A 286 21.80 -21.21 -5.86
CA GLY A 286 21.06 -21.08 -7.11
C GLY A 286 19.55 -21.00 -6.89
N ARG A 287 18.85 -20.22 -7.72
CA ARG A 287 17.38 -20.09 -7.72
C ARG A 287 16.65 -21.43 -7.76
N GLU A 288 17.07 -22.36 -8.61
CA GLU A 288 16.43 -23.68 -8.72
C GLU A 288 16.49 -24.50 -7.42
N THR A 289 17.49 -24.25 -6.59
CA THR A 289 17.62 -24.88 -5.28
C THR A 289 16.76 -24.16 -4.24
N TYR A 290 16.75 -22.82 -4.26
CA TYR A 290 15.91 -22.01 -3.38
C TYR A 290 14.41 -22.29 -3.57
N GLU A 291 13.92 -22.36 -4.81
CA GLU A 291 12.49 -22.58 -5.13
C GLU A 291 11.94 -23.92 -4.64
N LYS A 292 12.82 -24.88 -4.32
CA LYS A 292 12.44 -26.19 -3.77
C LYS A 292 12.32 -26.19 -2.24
N LEU A 293 12.78 -25.14 -1.57
CA LEU A 293 12.71 -25.04 -0.11
C LEU A 293 11.26 -24.84 0.32
N GLU A 294 10.80 -25.68 1.23
CA GLU A 294 9.46 -25.56 1.82
C GLU A 294 9.45 -24.59 3.01
N PHE A 295 8.27 -24.09 3.36
CA PHE A 295 8.08 -23.28 4.58
C PHE A 295 8.38 -24.09 5.85
N PRO A 296 9.14 -23.54 6.84
CA PRO A 296 9.67 -22.17 6.91
C PRO A 296 11.11 -21.98 6.37
N TYR A 297 11.71 -23.02 5.79
CA TYR A 297 13.10 -23.00 5.34
C TYR A 297 13.34 -22.01 4.20
N ASN A 298 12.36 -21.77 3.33
CA ASN A 298 12.43 -20.70 2.31
C ASN A 298 12.68 -19.32 2.93
N GLN A 299 11.97 -18.97 4.02
CA GLN A 299 12.17 -17.70 4.71
C GLN A 299 13.54 -17.64 5.40
N LEU A 300 13.89 -18.70 6.14
CA LEU A 300 15.14 -18.74 6.92
C LEU A 300 16.39 -18.80 6.03
N ALA A 301 16.30 -19.40 4.84
CA ALA A 301 17.43 -19.48 3.91
C ALA A 301 17.93 -18.10 3.48
N LEU A 302 17.03 -17.12 3.34
CA LEU A 302 17.38 -15.74 2.98
C LEU A 302 18.15 -14.98 4.07
N LEU A 303 18.27 -15.55 5.26
CA LEU A 303 19.14 -15.04 6.33
C LEU A 303 20.56 -15.62 6.27
N GLU A 304 20.75 -16.71 5.54
CA GLU A 304 22.01 -17.47 5.45
C GLU A 304 22.70 -17.41 4.09
N TYR A 305 21.91 -17.21 3.03
CA TYR A 305 22.33 -17.19 1.64
C TYR A 305 21.60 -16.12 0.85
N ALA A 306 22.30 -15.52 -0.11
CA ALA A 306 21.67 -14.80 -1.19
C ALA A 306 21.40 -15.76 -2.37
N VAL A 307 20.40 -15.43 -3.19
CA VAL A 307 19.93 -16.26 -4.31
C VAL A 307 20.28 -15.57 -5.63
N GLU A 308 20.96 -16.28 -6.52
CA GLU A 308 21.27 -15.84 -7.88
C GLU A 308 20.49 -16.63 -8.95
N GLU A 309 20.29 -16.01 -10.12
CA GLU A 309 19.56 -16.61 -11.26
C GLU A 309 20.34 -17.71 -12.00
N SER A 310 21.64 -17.86 -11.74
CA SER A 310 22.49 -18.67 -12.61
C SER A 310 22.09 -20.17 -12.58
N THR A 311 21.76 -20.69 -13.77
CA THR A 311 21.41 -22.10 -14.05
C THR A 311 22.65 -22.92 -14.46
N GLY A 312 23.87 -22.46 -14.13
CA GLY A 312 25.08 -23.07 -14.68
C GLY A 312 26.44 -22.59 -14.17
N GLY A 313 26.52 -21.83 -13.08
CA GLY A 313 27.73 -21.86 -12.26
C GLY A 313 27.85 -23.25 -11.62
N GLU A 314 29.05 -23.73 -11.33
CA GLU A 314 29.22 -24.93 -10.50
C GLU A 314 28.42 -24.71 -9.22
N ASP A 315 27.22 -25.32 -9.16
CA ASP A 315 26.36 -25.40 -7.99
C ASP A 315 27.31 -25.71 -6.84
N GLY A 316 27.34 -24.86 -5.82
CA GLY A 316 28.27 -24.98 -4.70
C GLY A 316 27.96 -26.20 -3.84
N GLY A 317 27.93 -27.39 -4.45
CA GLY A 317 27.71 -28.74 -3.92
C GLY A 317 26.36 -29.00 -3.26
N SER A 318 25.68 -27.97 -2.76
CA SER A 318 24.65 -28.14 -1.75
C SER A 318 23.26 -28.31 -2.34
N THR A 319 22.75 -29.52 -2.21
CA THR A 319 21.37 -29.87 -2.54
C THR A 319 20.36 -29.14 -1.64
N GLU A 320 19.10 -29.01 -2.09
CA GLU A 320 18.00 -28.47 -1.26
C GLU A 320 17.94 -29.14 0.12
N ARG A 321 18.09 -30.46 0.17
CA ARG A 321 18.10 -31.23 1.42
C ARG A 321 19.23 -30.82 2.36
N GLU A 322 20.43 -30.59 1.85
CA GLU A 322 21.57 -30.14 2.67
C GLU A 322 21.36 -28.75 3.25
N ILE A 323 20.76 -27.84 2.47
CA ILE A 323 20.40 -26.50 2.93
C ILE A 323 19.32 -26.59 4.01
N THR A 324 18.25 -27.35 3.75
CA THR A 324 17.17 -27.60 4.71
C THR A 324 17.70 -28.19 6.02
N ASP A 325 18.56 -29.20 5.97
CA ASP A 325 19.11 -29.84 7.18
C ASP A 325 20.06 -28.88 7.94
N ARG A 326 20.83 -28.05 7.24
CA ARG A 326 21.69 -27.03 7.88
C ARG A 326 20.86 -25.95 8.57
N ILE A 327 19.86 -25.39 7.90
CA ILE A 327 18.96 -24.38 8.46
C ILE A 327 18.18 -24.97 9.64
N ARG A 328 17.72 -26.23 9.52
CA ARG A 328 17.06 -26.92 10.62
C ARG A 328 17.93 -26.97 11.86
N ALA A 329 19.21 -27.31 11.70
CA ALA A 329 20.18 -27.37 12.80
C ALA A 329 20.46 -25.98 13.38
N GLU A 330 20.78 -25.01 12.53
CA GLU A 330 21.12 -23.62 12.93
C GLU A 330 20.00 -22.95 13.73
N TYR A 331 18.75 -23.11 13.28
CA TYR A 331 17.58 -22.44 13.87
C TYR A 331 16.77 -23.36 14.79
N GLY A 332 17.25 -24.59 15.06
CA GLY A 332 16.55 -25.57 15.89
C GLY A 332 15.10 -25.84 15.46
N VAL A 333 14.83 -25.87 14.14
CA VAL A 333 13.45 -25.96 13.62
C VAL A 333 12.87 -27.34 13.87
N THR A 334 11.81 -27.40 14.66
CA THR A 334 11.12 -28.65 15.02
C THR A 334 9.66 -28.61 14.56
N PRO A 335 9.20 -29.59 13.77
CA PRO A 335 7.78 -29.72 13.43
C PRO A 335 6.94 -29.92 14.69
N GLN A 336 5.74 -29.35 14.69
CA GLN A 336 4.81 -29.43 15.81
C GLN A 336 3.44 -29.90 15.35
N GLU A 337 2.78 -30.72 16.17
CA GLU A 337 1.38 -31.05 15.96
C GLU A 337 0.53 -29.84 16.37
N VAL A 338 -0.33 -29.38 15.45
CA VAL A 338 -1.31 -28.33 15.71
C VAL A 338 -2.71 -28.82 15.36
N THR A 339 -3.62 -28.74 16.30
CA THR A 339 -5.03 -29.10 16.08
C THR A 339 -5.82 -27.84 15.73
N LEU A 340 -6.09 -27.65 14.44
CA LEU A 340 -6.97 -26.59 13.95
C LEU A 340 -8.36 -27.15 13.59
N PRO A 341 -9.44 -26.37 13.78
CA PRO A 341 -10.76 -26.79 13.34
C PRO A 341 -10.83 -26.90 11.81
N GLU A 342 -11.18 -28.08 11.29
CA GLU A 342 -11.31 -28.31 9.84
C GLU A 342 -12.40 -27.46 9.19
N LYS A 343 -13.46 -27.14 9.94
CA LYS A 343 -14.62 -26.38 9.47
C LYS A 343 -14.96 -25.27 10.45
N ILE A 344 -15.00 -24.05 9.95
CA ILE A 344 -15.51 -22.88 10.66
C ILE A 344 -16.88 -22.54 10.09
N SER A 345 -17.85 -22.38 10.99
CA SER A 345 -19.18 -21.86 10.69
C SER A 345 -19.61 -20.93 11.83
N ALA A 346 -19.10 -19.69 11.78
CA ALA A 346 -19.22 -18.74 12.88
C ALA A 346 -19.95 -17.46 12.45
N GLY A 347 -20.97 -17.07 13.21
CA GLY A 347 -21.71 -15.81 13.01
C GLY A 347 -20.96 -14.56 13.49
N LYS A 348 -19.95 -14.75 14.34
CA LYS A 348 -19.06 -13.73 14.92
C LYS A 348 -17.62 -14.26 14.91
N ASN A 349 -16.66 -13.42 15.30
CA ASN A 349 -15.29 -13.88 15.47
C ASN A 349 -15.21 -14.78 16.71
N GLU A 350 -14.42 -15.83 16.63
CA GLU A 350 -14.21 -16.80 17.71
C GLU A 350 -12.72 -16.95 17.96
N THR A 351 -12.30 -16.80 19.22
CA THR A 351 -10.91 -16.92 19.63
C THR A 351 -10.72 -18.22 20.38
N VAL A 352 -9.70 -18.98 20.01
CA VAL A 352 -9.33 -20.25 20.62
C VAL A 352 -7.86 -20.18 21.03
N ALA A 353 -7.57 -20.65 22.24
CA ALA A 353 -6.20 -20.89 22.68
C ALA A 353 -5.75 -22.26 22.15
N VAL A 354 -4.68 -22.29 21.37
CA VAL A 354 -4.08 -23.50 20.82
C VAL A 354 -2.77 -23.76 21.54
N SER A 355 -2.60 -24.97 22.06
CA SER A 355 -1.36 -25.35 22.72
C SER A 355 -0.21 -25.37 21.71
N VAL A 356 0.89 -24.75 22.11
CA VAL A 356 2.20 -24.90 21.45
C VAL A 356 3.14 -25.50 22.49
N PRO A 357 4.08 -26.37 22.11
CA PRO A 357 5.04 -26.90 23.08
C PRO A 357 5.78 -25.73 23.74
N GLY A 358 5.96 -25.79 25.06
CA GLY A 358 6.82 -24.84 25.76
C GLY A 358 8.29 -25.10 25.44
N ALA A 359 9.19 -24.20 25.84
CA ALA A 359 10.62 -24.49 25.84
C ALA A 359 10.88 -25.81 26.59
N ALA A 360 11.76 -26.66 26.02
CA ALA A 360 12.21 -27.88 26.72
C ALA A 360 12.79 -27.49 28.08
N SER A 361 12.44 -28.24 29.13
CA SER A 361 13.01 -28.07 30.46
C SER A 361 14.53 -28.21 30.42
N GLU A 362 15.23 -27.41 31.23
CA GLU A 362 16.69 -27.17 31.31
C GLU A 362 17.63 -28.39 31.50
N GLU A 363 17.22 -29.62 31.15
CA GLU A 363 18.00 -30.84 31.41
C GLU A 363 18.77 -31.43 30.20
N GLU A 364 18.81 -30.75 29.06
CA GLU A 364 19.81 -31.05 28.03
C GLU A 364 20.65 -29.80 27.75
N GLY A 365 21.90 -29.86 28.20
CA GLY A 365 22.82 -28.73 28.28
C GLY A 365 23.19 -28.15 26.92
N SER A 366 22.49 -27.10 26.54
CA SER A 366 23.05 -25.84 26.01
C SER A 366 21.90 -24.84 25.99
N ALA A 367 21.92 -23.86 26.89
CA ALA A 367 21.02 -22.71 26.79
C ALA A 367 21.40 -21.94 25.50
N GLU A 368 20.85 -22.33 24.35
CA GLU A 368 21.11 -21.61 23.11
C GLU A 368 20.18 -20.39 23.05
N ALA A 369 20.76 -19.28 23.47
CA ALA A 369 20.16 -17.96 23.55
C ALA A 369 19.56 -17.54 22.19
N GLY A 370 18.24 -17.38 22.15
CA GLY A 370 17.50 -16.98 20.95
C GLY A 370 16.04 -16.74 21.27
N HIS A 371 15.31 -16.03 20.41
CA HIS A 371 13.87 -15.84 20.52
C HIS A 371 13.11 -16.98 19.83
N ARG A 372 12.16 -17.58 20.54
CA ARG A 372 11.27 -18.61 19.97
C ARG A 372 10.36 -18.00 18.89
N VAL A 373 10.30 -18.66 17.74
CA VAL A 373 9.40 -18.28 16.64
C VAL A 373 8.50 -19.45 16.28
N LEU A 374 7.19 -19.21 16.30
CA LEU A 374 6.20 -20.09 15.70
C LEU A 374 6.06 -19.81 14.21
N PHE A 375 6.22 -20.83 13.40
CA PHE A 375 5.91 -20.81 11.98
C PHE A 375 4.63 -21.60 11.74
N LEU A 376 3.58 -20.95 11.24
CA LEU A 376 2.28 -21.57 10.99
C LEU A 376 1.79 -21.24 9.58
N LYS A 377 1.49 -22.27 8.80
CA LYS A 377 0.90 -22.16 7.46
C LYS A 377 -0.29 -23.09 7.34
N PHE A 378 -1.38 -22.64 6.72
CA PHE A 378 -2.51 -23.50 6.37
C PHE A 378 -3.29 -22.95 5.20
N ARG A 379 -4.03 -23.81 4.50
CA ARG A 379 -4.92 -23.41 3.42
C ARG A 379 -6.31 -23.08 3.94
N VAL A 380 -6.95 -22.10 3.30
CA VAL A 380 -8.32 -21.70 3.57
C VAL A 380 -9.19 -21.82 2.33
N LYS A 381 -10.30 -22.53 2.46
CA LYS A 381 -11.31 -22.65 1.39
C LYS A 381 -12.58 -21.92 1.79
N ASN A 382 -12.81 -20.76 1.19
CA ASN A 382 -14.00 -19.95 1.44
C ASN A 382 -15.27 -20.61 0.90
N ARG A 383 -16.21 -20.99 1.77
CA ARG A 383 -17.53 -21.54 1.39
C ARG A 383 -18.56 -20.46 1.08
N LYS A 384 -18.26 -19.19 1.37
CA LYS A 384 -19.02 -17.99 0.95
C LYS A 384 -18.16 -17.03 0.12
N PRO A 385 -17.82 -17.36 -1.15
CA PRO A 385 -16.86 -16.61 -1.95
C PRO A 385 -17.16 -15.12 -2.18
N SER A 386 -18.39 -14.65 -1.96
CA SER A 386 -18.77 -13.23 -2.10
C SER A 386 -18.54 -12.41 -0.82
N LYS A 387 -18.02 -13.03 0.23
CA LYS A 387 -17.70 -12.41 1.52
C LYS A 387 -16.23 -12.61 1.82
N ASP A 388 -15.62 -11.59 2.42
CA ASP A 388 -14.27 -11.75 2.97
C ASP A 388 -14.29 -12.72 4.15
N LEU A 389 -13.14 -13.33 4.39
CA LEU A 389 -12.80 -13.97 5.65
C LEU A 389 -11.42 -13.51 6.09
N ALA A 390 -11.16 -13.58 7.39
CA ALA A 390 -9.85 -13.28 7.97
C ALA A 390 -9.59 -14.18 9.17
N VAL A 391 -8.32 -14.49 9.43
CA VAL A 391 -7.88 -15.22 10.61
C VAL A 391 -6.70 -14.46 11.21
N TRP A 392 -6.68 -14.36 12.53
CA TRP A 392 -5.58 -13.74 13.27
C TRP A 392 -4.86 -14.80 14.09
N VAL A 393 -3.53 -14.73 14.14
CA VAL A 393 -2.69 -15.53 15.03
C VAL A 393 -1.84 -14.54 15.82
N GLU A 394 -1.99 -14.50 17.14
CA GLU A 394 -1.33 -13.53 18.03
C GLU A 394 -1.48 -12.07 17.53
N GLY A 395 -2.68 -11.75 17.01
CA GLY A 395 -3.00 -10.43 16.48
C GLY A 395 -2.53 -10.13 15.06
N ILE A 396 -1.70 -10.97 14.44
CA ILE A 396 -1.27 -10.84 13.03
C ILE A 396 -2.40 -11.33 12.13
N ARG A 397 -2.84 -10.51 11.17
CA ARG A 397 -4.00 -10.81 10.31
C ARG A 397 -3.62 -11.34 8.95
N ASN A 398 -4.25 -12.43 8.53
CA ASN A 398 -4.41 -12.77 7.11
C ASN A 398 -5.86 -12.59 6.66
N LYS A 399 -6.04 -12.19 5.39
CA LYS A 399 -7.36 -11.94 4.80
C LYS A 399 -7.49 -12.52 3.40
N LEU A 400 -8.60 -13.20 3.14
CA LEU A 400 -9.04 -13.57 1.81
C LEU A 400 -10.25 -12.71 1.44
N THR A 401 -10.12 -11.97 0.34
CA THR A 401 -11.15 -11.04 -0.14
C THR A 401 -12.29 -11.77 -0.84
N GLY A 402 -13.52 -11.25 -0.75
CA GLY A 402 -14.62 -11.75 -1.56
C GLY A 402 -14.36 -11.61 -3.07
N ARG A 403 -14.65 -12.64 -3.86
CA ARG A 403 -14.47 -12.71 -5.33
C ARG A 403 -15.22 -11.64 -6.11
N ASN A 404 -16.24 -11.03 -5.52
CA ASN A 404 -17.00 -9.93 -6.12
C ASN A 404 -16.34 -8.56 -5.93
N HIS A 405 -15.23 -8.47 -5.17
CA HIS A 405 -14.49 -7.24 -4.97
C HIS A 405 -13.47 -7.03 -6.09
N PHE A 406 -13.32 -5.79 -6.56
CA PHE A 406 -12.36 -5.41 -7.62
C PHE A 406 -10.88 -5.53 -7.22
N TYR A 407 -10.62 -5.75 -5.93
CA TYR A 407 -9.31 -6.11 -5.40
C TYR A 407 -9.35 -7.53 -4.80
N TYR A 408 -9.92 -8.50 -5.50
CA TYR A 408 -9.81 -9.89 -5.06
C TYR A 408 -8.33 -10.27 -4.99
N ASN A 409 -7.88 -10.72 -3.81
CA ASN A 409 -6.45 -10.95 -3.53
C ASN A 409 -6.00 -12.40 -3.69
N ASP A 410 -6.93 -13.33 -3.90
CA ASP A 410 -6.67 -14.77 -4.03
C ASP A 410 -5.79 -15.40 -2.94
N ASN A 411 -5.76 -14.78 -1.75
CA ASN A 411 -4.95 -15.24 -0.62
C ASN A 411 -5.57 -16.51 0.01
N THR A 412 -5.34 -17.68 -0.57
CA THR A 412 -5.90 -18.95 -0.08
C THR A 412 -4.98 -19.73 0.85
N THR A 413 -3.77 -19.24 1.09
CA THR A 413 -2.79 -19.84 2.01
C THR A 413 -2.42 -18.79 3.04
N PHE A 414 -2.75 -19.03 4.31
CA PHE A 414 -2.44 -18.11 5.39
C PHE A 414 -1.16 -18.55 6.07
N THR A 415 -0.16 -17.68 6.03
CA THR A 415 1.16 -17.91 6.61
C THR A 415 1.44 -16.89 7.71
N TYR A 416 2.07 -17.35 8.79
CA TYR A 416 2.42 -16.58 9.97
C TYR A 416 3.80 -16.99 10.48
N ALA A 417 4.62 -16.02 10.86
CA ALA A 417 5.78 -16.24 11.72
C ALA A 417 5.65 -15.30 12.92
N VAL A 418 5.65 -15.86 14.14
CA VAL A 418 5.27 -15.12 15.35
C VAL A 418 6.29 -15.35 16.45
N LEU A 419 6.78 -14.27 17.05
CA LEU A 419 7.62 -14.34 18.25
C LEU A 419 6.79 -14.77 19.47
N LEU A 420 7.28 -15.80 20.16
CA LEU A 420 6.70 -16.32 21.39
C LEU A 420 7.53 -15.87 22.60
N GLU A 421 6.88 -15.69 23.75
CA GLU A 421 7.64 -15.64 25.01
C GLU A 421 8.27 -17.00 25.30
N GLU A 422 9.37 -17.03 26.06
CA GLU A 422 10.08 -18.28 26.38
C GLU A 422 9.17 -19.32 27.04
N ASP A 423 8.32 -18.89 27.97
CA ASP A 423 7.37 -19.73 28.70
C ASP A 423 5.98 -19.80 28.06
N GLN A 424 5.77 -19.19 26.88
CA GLN A 424 4.49 -19.23 26.18
C GLN A 424 4.19 -20.65 25.69
N LYS A 425 3.13 -21.23 26.24
CA LYS A 425 2.63 -22.60 25.94
C LYS A 425 1.33 -22.60 25.14
N THR A 426 0.75 -21.44 24.90
CA THR A 426 -0.49 -21.28 24.15
C THR A 426 -0.41 -20.06 23.28
N ILE A 427 -0.99 -20.16 22.08
CA ILE A 427 -1.21 -19.03 21.18
C ILE A 427 -2.70 -18.78 21.02
N GLU A 428 -3.07 -17.53 20.82
CA GLU A 428 -4.41 -17.11 20.49
C GLU A 428 -4.61 -17.10 18.97
N ILE A 429 -5.55 -17.91 18.50
CA ILE A 429 -6.01 -17.88 17.11
C ILE A 429 -7.45 -17.36 17.10
N THR A 430 -7.69 -16.27 16.37
CA THR A 430 -9.03 -15.72 16.18
C THR A 430 -9.51 -16.04 14.77
N PHE A 431 -10.52 -16.89 14.67
CA PHE A 431 -11.23 -17.22 13.45
C PHE A 431 -12.28 -16.15 13.17
N GLY A 432 -12.13 -15.42 12.07
CA GLY A 432 -13.12 -14.43 11.66
C GLY A 432 -14.45 -15.07 11.28
N LYS A 433 -15.54 -14.32 11.46
CA LYS A 433 -16.88 -14.75 11.04
C LYS A 433 -16.90 -15.23 9.59
N GLY A 434 -17.61 -16.32 9.32
CA GLY A 434 -17.68 -16.89 7.98
C GLY A 434 -18.01 -18.37 7.98
N GLU A 435 -18.08 -18.93 6.77
CA GLU A 435 -18.12 -20.37 6.53
C GLU A 435 -16.94 -20.73 5.64
N TYR A 436 -16.00 -21.51 6.16
CA TYR A 436 -14.78 -21.90 5.45
C TYR A 436 -14.17 -23.17 6.04
N GLU A 437 -13.27 -23.76 5.27
CA GLU A 437 -12.51 -24.95 5.68
C GLU A 437 -11.04 -24.63 5.79
N ILE A 438 -10.37 -25.29 6.72
CA ILE A 438 -8.94 -25.21 6.96
C ILE A 438 -8.33 -26.59 6.65
N SER A 439 -7.25 -26.60 5.88
CA SER A 439 -6.51 -27.83 5.53
C SER A 439 -5.01 -27.58 5.46
N ASP A 440 -4.24 -28.67 5.35
CA ASP A 440 -2.81 -28.64 5.03
C ASP A 440 -2.01 -27.77 6.01
N ALA A 441 -2.32 -27.91 7.30
CA ALA A 441 -1.66 -27.16 8.35
C ALA A 441 -0.22 -27.66 8.55
N VAL A 442 0.73 -26.74 8.43
CA VAL A 442 2.15 -26.93 8.76
C VAL A 442 2.47 -26.03 9.94
N CYS A 443 3.00 -26.61 11.01
CA CYS A 443 3.40 -25.89 12.20
C CYS A 443 4.83 -26.31 12.58
N CYS A 444 5.69 -25.33 12.81
CA CYS A 444 7.05 -25.55 13.29
C CYS A 444 7.38 -24.51 14.36
N VAL A 445 8.29 -24.85 15.26
CA VAL A 445 8.91 -23.91 16.18
C VAL A 445 10.40 -23.92 15.93
N GLY A 446 10.99 -22.74 15.75
CA GLY A 446 12.43 -22.53 15.68
C GLY A 446 12.87 -21.45 16.66
N ARG A 447 14.16 -21.13 16.67
CA ARG A 447 14.76 -20.05 17.46
C ARG A 447 15.56 -19.14 16.55
N LEU A 448 15.27 -17.84 16.59
CA LEU A 448 16.13 -16.82 15.98
C LEU A 448 17.18 -16.37 17.00
N PRO A 449 18.43 -16.09 16.62
CA PRO A 449 19.45 -15.62 17.55
C PRO A 449 19.07 -14.26 18.17
N VAL A 450 19.57 -13.94 19.37
CA VAL A 450 19.39 -12.61 20.01
C VAL A 450 20.35 -11.57 19.42
N HIS A 451 21.49 -12.02 18.89
CA HIS A 451 22.47 -11.21 18.17
C HIS A 451 23.06 -12.04 17.03
N ARG A 452 22.66 -11.75 15.80
CA ARG A 452 23.15 -12.48 14.63
C ARG A 452 24.63 -12.15 14.40
N GLN A 453 25.49 -13.14 14.58
CA GLN A 453 26.87 -13.15 14.06
C GLN A 453 26.96 -13.88 12.70
N GLY A 454 25.85 -13.88 11.96
CA GLY A 454 25.65 -14.62 10.72
C GLY A 454 26.65 -14.20 9.64
N GLN A 455 27.07 -15.17 8.85
CA GLN A 455 28.12 -14.99 7.84
C GLN A 455 27.60 -14.46 6.50
N LEU A 456 26.27 -14.36 6.31
CA LEU A 456 25.68 -13.86 5.06
C LEU A 456 26.17 -12.45 4.74
N CYS A 457 26.08 -11.52 5.70
CA CYS A 457 26.62 -10.18 5.52
C CYS A 457 28.15 -10.21 5.68
N GLY A 458 28.85 -10.47 4.58
CA GLY A 458 30.31 -10.42 4.56
C GLY A 458 30.82 -9.00 4.82
N SER A 459 30.17 -8.01 4.20
CA SER A 459 30.55 -6.59 4.30
C SER A 459 29.33 -5.68 4.22
N GLU A 460 29.17 -4.79 5.20
CA GLU A 460 28.06 -3.85 5.25
C GLU A 460 28.26 -2.66 4.29
N PHE A 461 27.16 -2.16 3.72
CA PHE A 461 27.14 -0.93 2.94
C PHE A 461 26.83 0.29 3.83
N PHE A 462 27.75 1.25 3.84
CA PHE A 462 27.61 2.51 4.56
C PHE A 462 27.12 3.61 3.63
N LEU A 463 26.02 4.27 4.02
CA LEU A 463 25.41 5.32 3.20
C LEU A 463 26.22 6.62 3.22
N ASP A 464 26.43 7.20 2.04
CA ASP A 464 26.73 8.62 1.93
C ASP A 464 25.41 9.41 1.99
N LYS A 465 25.06 9.90 3.19
CA LYS A 465 23.84 10.73 3.40
C LYS A 465 23.84 12.01 2.55
N ALA A 466 25.00 12.58 2.24
CA ALA A 466 25.08 13.81 1.47
C ALA A 466 24.81 13.58 -0.03
N GLY A 467 25.33 12.47 -0.56
CA GLY A 467 25.15 12.01 -1.94
C GLY A 467 23.83 11.28 -2.22
N THR A 468 23.22 10.68 -1.20
CA THR A 468 21.94 9.96 -1.29
C THR A 468 20.76 10.92 -1.25
N LYS A 469 20.22 11.29 -2.41
CA LYS A 469 19.10 12.23 -2.55
C LYS A 469 18.22 11.92 -3.75
N GLY A 470 16.92 12.09 -3.58
CA GLY A 470 15.94 11.97 -4.66
C GLY A 470 15.93 10.56 -5.25
N ASN A 471 16.45 10.41 -6.47
CA ASN A 471 16.49 9.15 -7.21
C ASN A 471 17.86 8.45 -7.13
N VAL A 472 18.71 8.81 -6.17
CA VAL A 472 20.08 8.33 -6.02
C VAL A 472 20.30 7.75 -4.63
N ILE A 473 20.89 6.57 -4.57
CA ILE A 473 21.50 5.97 -3.37
C ILE A 473 23.01 5.87 -3.63
N ALA A 474 23.83 6.35 -2.72
CA ALA A 474 25.28 6.35 -2.83
C ALA A 474 25.92 5.97 -1.49
N GLY A 475 27.09 5.33 -1.54
CA GLY A 475 27.79 4.90 -0.34
C GLY A 475 29.01 4.05 -0.65
N ARG A 476 29.54 3.38 0.36
CA ARG A 476 30.76 2.57 0.27
C ARG A 476 30.58 1.21 0.91
N VAL A 477 31.33 0.24 0.40
CA VAL A 477 31.43 -1.11 0.95
C VAL A 477 32.89 -1.58 0.84
N ASP A 478 33.40 -2.21 1.89
CA ASP A 478 34.73 -2.84 1.90
C ASP A 478 34.57 -4.36 1.79
N VAL A 479 34.65 -4.86 0.55
CA VAL A 479 34.29 -6.23 0.20
C VAL A 479 35.41 -7.19 0.59
N LYS A 480 35.11 -8.16 1.46
CA LYS A 480 36.10 -9.14 1.95
C LYS A 480 36.54 -10.19 0.91
N ASN A 481 35.61 -10.68 0.09
CA ASN A 481 35.81 -11.71 -0.93
C ASN A 481 35.04 -11.34 -2.21
N ASP A 482 35.55 -11.75 -3.37
CA ASP A 482 34.81 -11.62 -4.63
C ASP A 482 33.43 -12.30 -4.50
N GLY A 483 32.38 -11.63 -4.97
CA GLY A 483 31.01 -12.13 -4.83
C GLY A 483 30.00 -11.16 -5.41
N TYR A 484 28.97 -10.87 -4.62
CA TYR A 484 27.82 -10.06 -5.01
C TYR A 484 27.58 -8.92 -4.03
N PHE A 485 27.28 -7.75 -4.57
CA PHE A 485 26.59 -6.68 -3.87
C PHE A 485 25.09 -6.93 -3.98
N ILE A 486 24.45 -7.17 -2.84
CA ILE A 486 23.03 -7.51 -2.70
C ILE A 486 22.31 -6.32 -2.10
N THR A 487 21.08 -6.08 -2.55
CA THR A 487 20.18 -5.12 -1.92
C THR A 487 18.81 -5.75 -1.65
N THR A 488 17.99 -5.02 -0.91
CA THR A 488 16.54 -5.25 -0.77
C THR A 488 15.74 -4.14 -1.45
N ILE A 489 16.32 -3.52 -2.49
CA ILE A 489 15.62 -2.59 -3.38
C ILE A 489 15.01 -3.42 -4.52
N PRO A 490 13.70 -3.35 -4.78
CA PRO A 490 13.09 -4.12 -5.87
C PRO A 490 13.78 -3.87 -7.22
N TYR A 491 14.08 -4.93 -7.94
CA TYR A 491 14.70 -4.88 -9.27
C TYR A 491 13.82 -4.12 -10.27
N ASP A 492 14.45 -3.30 -11.12
CA ASP A 492 13.79 -2.60 -12.24
C ASP A 492 14.84 -2.36 -13.35
N GLU A 493 14.45 -2.45 -14.62
CA GLU A 493 15.32 -2.22 -15.77
C GLU A 493 15.75 -0.75 -15.92
N ASN A 494 15.13 0.16 -15.16
CA ASN A 494 15.40 1.59 -15.22
C ASN A 494 16.41 2.08 -14.16
N PHE A 495 17.14 1.16 -13.54
CA PHE A 495 18.29 1.51 -12.70
C PHE A 495 19.56 1.69 -13.55
N ILE A 496 20.48 2.48 -13.00
CA ILE A 496 21.88 2.50 -13.39
C ILE A 496 22.68 2.24 -12.11
N VAL A 497 23.43 1.14 -12.09
CA VAL A 497 24.36 0.81 -11.01
C VAL A 497 25.77 1.17 -11.44
N LEU A 498 26.47 1.93 -10.61
CA LEU A 498 27.86 2.31 -10.81
C LEU A 498 28.69 1.75 -9.66
N VAL A 499 29.81 1.10 -9.98
CA VAL A 499 30.85 0.67 -9.04
C VAL A 499 32.14 1.41 -9.44
N ASP A 500 32.68 2.21 -8.52
CA ASP A 500 33.85 3.07 -8.74
C ASP A 500 33.70 4.02 -9.95
N GLY A 501 32.46 4.47 -10.20
CA GLY A 501 32.12 5.36 -11.31
C GLY A 501 31.92 4.67 -12.67
N GLU A 502 32.21 3.38 -12.78
CA GLU A 502 31.96 2.57 -13.97
C GLU A 502 30.61 1.86 -13.89
N LYS A 503 29.92 1.72 -15.04
CA LYS A 503 28.62 1.01 -15.08
C LYS A 503 28.83 -0.48 -14.83
N ALA A 504 28.16 -0.99 -13.80
CA ALA A 504 28.11 -2.42 -13.50
C ALA A 504 26.86 -3.05 -14.14
N GLU A 505 27.01 -4.24 -14.68
CA GLU A 505 25.87 -5.10 -14.99
C GLU A 505 25.21 -5.53 -13.67
N TYR A 506 23.88 -5.47 -13.64
CA TYR A 506 23.09 -5.81 -12.48
C TYR A 506 21.99 -6.79 -12.89
N GLU A 507 21.55 -7.58 -11.94
CA GLU A 507 20.56 -8.63 -12.14
C GLU A 507 19.59 -8.70 -10.95
N LYS A 508 18.58 -9.55 -11.13
CA LYS A 508 17.63 -9.87 -10.08
C LYS A 508 18.26 -10.91 -9.15
N VAL A 509 18.25 -10.64 -7.86
CA VAL A 509 18.72 -11.53 -6.80
C VAL A 509 17.62 -11.68 -5.75
N ASN A 510 17.64 -12.76 -4.96
CA ASN A 510 16.66 -13.00 -3.90
C ASN A 510 15.21 -12.88 -4.41
N GLU A 511 14.94 -13.46 -5.59
CA GLU A 511 13.65 -13.47 -6.32
C GLU A 511 13.09 -12.11 -6.79
N ALA A 512 13.51 -10.97 -6.22
CA ALA A 512 12.89 -9.67 -6.53
C ALA A 512 13.78 -8.44 -6.42
N PHE A 513 15.01 -8.57 -5.97
CA PHE A 513 15.82 -7.42 -5.58
C PHE A 513 17.00 -7.17 -6.52
N LEU A 514 17.51 -5.95 -6.48
CA LEU A 514 18.65 -5.51 -7.26
C LEU A 514 19.94 -6.06 -6.66
N GLY A 515 20.79 -6.68 -7.50
CA GLY A 515 22.14 -7.06 -7.13
C GLY A 515 23.11 -6.96 -8.30
N CYS A 516 24.42 -6.94 -8.03
CA CYS A 516 25.46 -7.00 -9.06
C CYS A 516 26.71 -7.70 -8.54
N LYS A 517 27.54 -8.22 -9.46
CA LYS A 517 28.84 -8.78 -9.08
C LYS A 517 29.78 -7.68 -8.61
N ILE A 518 30.53 -7.97 -7.55
CA ILE A 518 31.50 -7.04 -6.97
C ILE A 518 32.78 -7.80 -6.57
N LYS A 519 33.93 -7.18 -6.78
CA LYS A 519 35.22 -7.77 -6.42
C LYS A 519 35.59 -7.43 -4.98
N LYS A 520 36.57 -8.14 -4.45
CA LYS A 520 37.24 -7.83 -3.19
C LYS A 520 37.90 -6.45 -3.27
N GLY A 521 37.70 -5.65 -2.22
CA GLY A 521 38.30 -4.33 -2.05
C GLY A 521 37.30 -3.26 -1.62
N GLU A 522 37.81 -2.05 -1.41
CA GLU A 522 36.98 -0.88 -1.13
C GLU A 522 36.34 -0.36 -2.43
N HIS A 523 35.02 -0.22 -2.41
CA HIS A 523 34.25 0.21 -3.57
C HIS A 523 33.28 1.35 -3.22
N GLU A 524 33.17 2.33 -4.12
CA GLU A 524 32.07 3.30 -4.12
C GLU A 524 30.92 2.77 -4.98
N VAL A 525 29.74 2.61 -4.40
CA VAL A 525 28.55 2.13 -5.12
C VAL A 525 27.52 3.23 -5.20
N LYS A 526 26.98 3.44 -6.41
CA LYS A 526 25.93 4.41 -6.68
C LYS A 526 24.83 3.81 -7.54
N ILE A 527 23.60 3.83 -7.02
CA ILE A 527 22.39 3.35 -7.69
C ILE A 527 21.53 4.56 -8.06
N VAL A 528 21.17 4.68 -9.33
CA VAL A 528 20.36 5.79 -9.85
C VAL A 528 19.10 5.25 -10.52
N TYR A 529 17.92 5.67 -10.08
CA TYR A 529 16.64 5.29 -10.70
C TYR A 529 16.17 6.30 -11.74
N HIS A 530 15.67 5.83 -12.88
CA HIS A 530 15.09 6.67 -13.92
C HIS A 530 13.64 6.31 -14.21
N ALA A 531 12.69 6.98 -13.54
CA ALA A 531 11.27 6.74 -13.73
C ALA A 531 10.86 6.77 -15.23
N PRO A 532 10.25 5.69 -15.76
CA PRO A 532 9.80 5.61 -17.14
C PRO A 532 8.88 6.77 -17.52
N GLY A 533 9.12 7.37 -18.69
CA GLY A 533 8.29 8.46 -19.21
C GLY A 533 8.46 9.82 -18.51
N ALA A 534 9.27 9.95 -17.47
CA ALA A 534 9.47 11.21 -16.75
C ALA A 534 9.96 12.34 -17.68
N ARG A 535 10.95 12.06 -18.54
CA ARG A 535 11.46 13.01 -19.55
C ARG A 535 10.38 13.41 -20.55
N THR A 536 9.59 12.45 -21.03
CA THR A 536 8.47 12.71 -21.93
C THR A 536 7.42 13.60 -21.26
N GLY A 537 7.08 13.32 -20.00
CA GLY A 537 6.16 14.13 -19.20
C GLY A 537 6.64 15.57 -19.02
N GLN A 538 7.93 15.78 -18.75
CA GLN A 538 8.55 17.10 -18.67
C GLN A 538 8.45 17.86 -20.01
N MET A 539 8.75 17.20 -21.13
CA MET A 539 8.67 17.80 -22.47
C MET A 539 7.23 18.20 -22.81
N VAL A 540 6.26 17.31 -22.61
CA VAL A 540 4.84 17.59 -22.88
C VAL A 540 4.33 18.73 -21.99
N SER A 541 4.75 18.77 -20.71
CA SER A 541 4.38 19.86 -19.79
C SER A 541 4.92 21.21 -20.27
N LEU A 542 6.18 21.26 -20.70
CA LEU A 542 6.79 22.47 -21.25
C LEU A 542 6.05 22.94 -22.51
N LEU A 543 5.75 22.02 -23.44
CA LEU A 543 4.98 22.33 -24.64
C LEU A 543 3.58 22.87 -24.30
N GLY A 544 2.92 22.32 -23.28
CA GLY A 544 1.64 22.81 -22.78
C GLY A 544 1.72 24.26 -22.27
N ILE A 545 2.74 24.59 -21.47
CA ILE A 545 2.96 25.95 -20.97
C ILE A 545 3.21 26.92 -22.13
N LEU A 546 4.04 26.53 -23.10
CA LEU A 546 4.32 27.33 -24.29
C LEU A 546 3.05 27.57 -25.11
N ALA A 547 2.22 26.54 -25.30
CA ALA A 547 0.94 26.66 -25.99
C ALA A 547 -0.01 27.66 -25.29
N VAL A 548 -0.13 27.59 -23.96
CA VAL A 548 -0.92 28.56 -23.17
C VAL A 548 -0.37 30.00 -23.33
N GLY A 549 0.95 30.17 -23.27
CA GLY A 549 1.60 31.45 -23.47
C GLY A 549 1.33 32.04 -24.87
N LEU A 550 1.40 31.20 -25.91
CA LEU A 550 1.10 31.59 -27.28
C LEU A 550 -0.36 31.97 -27.47
N LEU A 551 -1.30 31.19 -26.90
CA LEU A 551 -2.73 31.50 -26.93
C LEU A 551 -3.05 32.83 -26.25
N ARG A 552 -2.45 33.09 -25.08
CA ARG A 552 -2.59 34.38 -24.37
C ARG A 552 -2.06 35.55 -25.20
N ARG A 553 -0.87 35.39 -25.82
CA ARG A 553 -0.30 36.43 -26.69
C ARG A 553 -1.19 36.71 -27.90
N ARG A 554 -1.76 35.67 -28.54
CA ARG A 554 -2.71 35.82 -29.65
C ARG A 554 -3.98 36.54 -29.22
N ARG A 555 -4.58 36.19 -28.09
CA ARG A 555 -5.79 36.87 -27.57
C ARG A 555 -5.54 38.35 -27.25
N ARG A 556 -4.42 38.66 -26.59
CA ARG A 556 -4.02 40.06 -26.33
C ARG A 556 -3.88 40.85 -27.63
N ARG A 557 -3.22 40.29 -28.64
CA ARG A 557 -3.06 40.93 -29.97
C ARG A 557 -4.39 41.10 -30.70
N ALA A 558 -5.35 40.21 -30.49
CA ALA A 558 -6.68 40.27 -31.08
C ALA A 558 -7.66 41.18 -30.30
N GLY A 559 -7.21 41.86 -29.23
CA GLY A 559 -8.07 42.70 -28.39
C GLY A 559 -9.16 41.93 -27.63
N LEU A 560 -9.04 40.60 -27.53
CA LEU A 560 -10.00 39.77 -26.83
C LEU A 560 -9.73 39.82 -25.31
N PRO A 561 -10.79 39.87 -24.48
CA PRO A 561 -10.63 39.79 -23.03
C PRO A 561 -9.91 38.49 -22.65
N ILE A 562 -8.99 38.60 -21.69
CA ILE A 562 -8.10 37.52 -21.25
C ILE A 562 -8.90 36.43 -20.55
#